data_AF-A0A7W1GPY1-F1
#
_entry.id   AF-A0A7W1GPY1-F1
#
_cell.length_a   1.000
_cell.length_b   1.000
_cell.length_c   1.000
_cell.angle_alpha   90.00
_cell.angle_beta   90.00
_cell.angle_gamma   90.00
#
_symmetry.space_group_name_H-M   'P 1'
#
loop_
_entity.id
_entity.type
_entity.pdbx_description
1 polymer ?
#
loop_
_entity_poly.entity_id
_entity_poly.type
_entity_poly.pdbx_seq_one_letter_code
_entity_poly.pdbx_strand_id
1 'polypeptide(L)'
;MVALLGAAALVTVSVLVLQADRVLAVGSALSPGLTGGAVLALVCAATLPNAVLWSCSYLVGPGFAVGSGSVVAPGAVVLGTLPGYPLLGALPSSAEPPAWAGLLIATPILSGVLAGLVAARALPAGGWARLLLVGTGAGLAAGTAVAALMTLSGGAVGPDRMQETGPLAAAGAVAVLTLALSGSAGAGAHAVLGWWRAR
;
A
#
# COMPACT_ATOMS: atom_id res chain seq x y z
N MET A 1 1.20 -1.08 10.67
CA MET A 1 -0.06 -0.81 9.95
C MET A 1 -0.27 0.68 9.74
N VAL A 2 -0.51 1.49 10.79
CA VAL A 2 -0.84 2.93 10.65
C VAL A 2 0.19 3.71 9.83
N ALA A 3 1.49 3.57 10.14
CA ALA A 3 2.55 4.26 9.39
C ALA A 3 2.56 3.88 7.89
N LEU A 4 2.38 2.60 7.59
CA LEU A 4 2.35 2.10 6.21
C LEU A 4 1.12 2.60 5.45
N LEU A 5 -0.07 2.53 6.06
CA LEU A 5 -1.30 3.03 5.45
C LEU A 5 -1.29 4.55 5.30
N GLY A 6 -0.69 5.27 6.26
CA GLY A 6 -0.48 6.72 6.17
C GLY A 6 0.44 7.08 4.99
N ALA A 7 1.54 6.35 4.82
CA ALA A 7 2.42 6.55 3.66
C ALA A 7 1.72 6.21 2.34
N ALA A 8 0.94 5.12 2.30
CA ALA A 8 0.14 4.77 1.13
C ALA A 8 -0.89 5.87 0.80
N ALA A 9 -1.57 6.41 1.80
CA ALA A 9 -2.52 7.52 1.63
C ALA A 9 -1.83 8.79 1.11
N LEU A 10 -0.65 9.11 1.62
CA LEU A 10 0.15 10.23 1.10
C LEU A 10 0.52 10.02 -0.36
N VAL A 11 0.92 8.81 -0.76
CA VAL A 11 1.20 8.48 -2.17
C VAL A 11 -0.06 8.64 -3.02
N THR A 12 -1.20 8.10 -2.59
CA THR A 12 -2.47 8.23 -3.30
C THR A 12 -2.84 9.69 -3.53
N VAL A 13 -2.82 10.52 -2.48
CA VAL A 13 -3.12 11.94 -2.58
C VAL A 13 -2.12 12.65 -3.49
N SER A 14 -0.82 12.37 -3.33
CA SER A 14 0.23 12.99 -4.15
C SER A 14 0.01 12.69 -5.64
N VAL A 15 -0.26 11.44 -5.99
CA VAL A 15 -0.48 11.05 -7.39
C VAL A 15 -1.77 11.66 -7.93
N LEU A 16 -2.85 11.71 -7.14
CA LEU A 16 -4.10 12.37 -7.54
C LEU A 16 -3.92 13.87 -7.78
N VAL A 17 -3.15 14.55 -6.95
CA VAL A 17 -2.85 15.99 -7.11
C VAL A 17 -1.96 16.22 -8.32
N LEU A 18 -0.88 15.44 -8.46
CA LEU A 18 0.06 15.57 -9.58
C LEU A 18 -0.56 15.23 -10.93
N GLN A 19 -1.60 14.40 -10.95
CA GLN A 19 -2.30 13.95 -12.16
C GLN A 19 -3.75 14.42 -12.21
N ALA A 20 -4.08 15.50 -11.50
CA ALA A 20 -5.44 16.03 -11.41
C ALA A 20 -6.02 16.32 -12.81
N ASP A 21 -5.22 16.89 -13.72
CA ASP A 21 -5.66 17.20 -15.08
C ASP A 21 -6.13 15.95 -15.85
N ARG A 22 -5.41 14.82 -15.69
CA ARG A 22 -5.79 13.56 -16.34
C ARG A 22 -7.03 12.94 -15.69
N VAL A 23 -7.11 12.97 -14.36
CA VAL A 23 -8.29 12.49 -13.62
C VAL A 23 -9.53 13.27 -14.04
N LEU A 24 -9.43 14.60 -14.13
CA LEU A 24 -10.52 15.47 -14.57
C LEU A 24 -10.86 15.26 -16.05
N ALA A 25 -9.87 15.11 -16.92
CA ALA A 25 -10.09 14.86 -18.35
C ALA A 25 -10.86 13.56 -18.60
N VAL A 26 -10.50 12.47 -17.90
CA VAL A 26 -11.22 11.20 -17.97
C VAL A 26 -12.66 11.35 -17.45
N GLY A 27 -12.84 12.08 -16.34
CA GLY A 27 -14.16 12.39 -15.80
C GLY A 27 -15.04 13.22 -16.74
N SER A 28 -14.48 14.24 -17.38
CA SER A 28 -15.22 15.10 -18.31
C SER A 28 -15.58 14.40 -19.62
N ALA A 29 -14.78 13.42 -20.06
CA ALA A 29 -15.05 12.66 -21.28
C ALA A 29 -16.37 11.87 -21.20
N LEU A 30 -16.83 11.53 -19.99
CA LEU A 30 -18.12 10.89 -19.74
C LEU A 30 -19.32 11.84 -19.94
N SER A 31 -19.10 13.14 -20.10
CA SER A 31 -20.14 14.17 -20.20
C SER A 31 -21.26 14.03 -19.15
N PRO A 32 -20.93 13.89 -17.84
CA PRO A 32 -21.87 13.40 -16.85
C PRO A 32 -22.94 14.43 -16.42
N GLY A 33 -22.87 15.68 -16.90
CA GLY A 33 -23.71 16.78 -16.43
C GLY A 33 -23.51 17.06 -14.93
N LEU A 34 -24.39 17.86 -14.33
CA LEU A 34 -24.28 18.23 -12.90
C LEU A 34 -24.55 17.03 -11.99
N THR A 35 -25.69 16.37 -12.16
CA THR A 35 -26.12 15.25 -11.30
C THR A 35 -25.20 14.04 -11.43
N GLY A 36 -24.86 13.65 -12.67
CA GLY A 36 -23.92 12.55 -12.91
C GLY A 36 -22.52 12.90 -12.41
N GLY A 37 -22.09 14.16 -12.53
CA GLY A 37 -20.81 14.63 -11.99
C GLY A 37 -20.75 14.50 -10.47
N ALA A 38 -21.82 14.86 -9.77
CA ALA A 38 -21.91 14.70 -8.32
C ALA A 38 -21.88 13.23 -7.89
N VAL A 39 -22.63 12.35 -8.56
CA VAL A 39 -22.62 10.91 -8.29
C VAL A 39 -21.23 10.31 -8.57
N LEU A 40 -20.61 10.68 -9.69
CA LEU A 40 -19.27 10.22 -10.06
C LEU A 40 -18.22 10.66 -9.03
N ALA A 41 -18.31 11.90 -8.54
CA ALA A 41 -17.45 12.40 -7.48
C ALA A 41 -17.64 11.61 -6.17
N LEU A 42 -18.88 11.27 -5.81
CA LEU A 42 -19.19 10.44 -4.64
C LEU A 42 -18.63 9.02 -4.79
N VAL A 43 -18.74 8.40 -5.97
CA VAL A 43 -18.16 7.07 -6.25
C VAL A 43 -16.63 7.12 -6.17
N CYS A 44 -16.01 8.18 -6.73
CA CYS A 44 -14.58 8.39 -6.61
C CYS A 44 -14.17 8.52 -5.13
N ALA A 45 -14.88 9.33 -4.35
CA ALA A 45 -14.62 9.48 -2.92
C ALA A 45 -14.78 8.16 -2.15
N ALA A 46 -15.83 7.39 -2.44
CA ALA A 46 -16.12 6.11 -1.78
C ALA A 46 -15.07 5.02 -2.07
N THR A 47 -14.38 5.11 -3.21
CA THR A 47 -13.34 4.14 -3.62
C THR A 47 -11.91 4.60 -3.30
N LEU A 48 -11.72 5.82 -2.77
CA LEU A 48 -10.41 6.28 -2.29
C LEU A 48 -9.76 5.33 -1.29
N PRO A 49 -10.48 4.72 -0.32
CA PRO A 49 -9.87 3.73 0.57
C PRO A 49 -9.26 2.54 -0.18
N ASN A 50 -9.87 2.09 -1.28
CA ASN A 50 -9.32 1.02 -2.11
C ASN A 50 -8.06 1.51 -2.83
N ALA A 51 -8.08 2.73 -3.38
CA ALA A 51 -6.90 3.32 -4.02
C ALA A 51 -5.71 3.44 -3.05
N VAL A 52 -5.96 3.71 -1.77
CA VAL A 52 -4.93 3.68 -0.71
C VAL A 52 -4.37 2.27 -0.51
N LEU A 53 -5.21 1.24 -0.49
CA LEU A 53 -4.77 -0.14 -0.32
C LEU A 53 -4.01 -0.66 -1.55
N TRP A 54 -4.37 -0.21 -2.74
CA TRP A 54 -3.63 -0.47 -3.98
C TRP A 54 -2.28 0.25 -3.98
N SER A 55 -2.23 1.49 -3.51
CA SER A 55 -0.97 2.22 -3.30
C SER A 55 -0.10 1.51 -2.24
N CYS A 56 -0.72 0.94 -1.21
CA CYS A 56 -0.03 0.14 -0.21
C CYS A 56 0.58 -1.13 -0.81
N SER A 57 -0.10 -1.80 -1.74
CA SER A 57 0.45 -3.00 -2.39
C SER A 57 1.58 -2.66 -3.35
N TYR A 58 1.54 -1.47 -3.97
CA TYR A 58 2.64 -0.89 -4.73
C TYR A 58 3.86 -0.64 -3.82
N LEU A 59 3.68 -0.01 -2.66
CA LEU A 59 4.76 0.21 -1.68
C LEU A 59 5.37 -1.09 -1.16
N VAL A 60 4.57 -2.15 -1.03
CA VAL A 60 5.04 -3.47 -0.60
C VAL A 60 5.85 -4.17 -1.71
N GLY A 61 5.64 -3.81 -2.98
CA GLY A 61 6.43 -4.27 -4.12
C GLY A 61 5.61 -4.99 -5.19
N PRO A 62 4.78 -6.00 -4.86
CA PRO A 62 4.06 -6.75 -5.89
C PRO A 62 3.08 -5.90 -6.71
N GLY A 63 2.52 -4.83 -6.12
CA GLY A 63 1.62 -3.94 -6.85
C GLY A 63 0.17 -4.42 -6.90
N PHE A 64 -0.56 -3.92 -7.89
CA PHE A 64 -1.98 -4.19 -8.09
C PHE A 64 -2.33 -4.32 -9.58
N ALA A 65 -3.47 -4.93 -9.86
CA ALA A 65 -4.06 -5.05 -11.18
C ALA A 65 -5.30 -4.16 -11.32
N VAL A 66 -5.47 -3.61 -12.51
CA VAL A 66 -6.65 -2.86 -12.97
C VAL A 66 -7.22 -3.56 -14.18
N GLY A 67 -7.55 -4.83 -13.97
CA GLY A 67 -8.05 -5.77 -14.95
C GLY A 67 -7.04 -6.86 -15.31
N SER A 68 -7.52 -7.96 -15.87
CA SER A 68 -6.73 -9.14 -16.20
C SER A 68 -5.57 -8.81 -17.13
N GLY A 69 -4.39 -9.30 -16.78
CA GLY A 69 -3.15 -9.07 -17.51
C GLY A 69 -2.55 -7.66 -17.35
N SER A 70 -3.04 -6.86 -16.40
CA SER A 70 -2.40 -5.60 -16.03
C SER A 70 -1.63 -5.73 -14.72
N VAL A 71 -0.56 -4.95 -14.59
CA VAL A 71 0.21 -4.81 -13.35
C VAL A 71 0.72 -3.39 -13.22
N VAL A 72 0.57 -2.83 -12.02
CA VAL A 72 1.18 -1.56 -11.64
C VAL A 72 2.02 -1.82 -10.39
N ALA A 73 3.33 -1.86 -10.58
CA ALA A 73 4.31 -2.15 -9.54
C ALA A 73 5.56 -1.24 -9.69
N PRO A 74 6.37 -1.04 -8.62
CA PRO A 74 7.61 -0.29 -8.71
C PRO A 74 8.61 -0.83 -9.73
N GLY A 75 8.53 -2.12 -10.06
CA GLY A 75 9.42 -2.77 -11.03
C GLY A 75 8.84 -2.92 -12.44
N ALA A 76 7.54 -2.76 -12.63
CA ALA A 76 6.89 -2.92 -13.93
C ALA A 76 5.53 -2.24 -13.98
N VAL A 77 5.24 -1.55 -15.09
CA VAL A 77 3.91 -1.05 -15.42
C VAL A 77 3.47 -1.66 -16.74
N VAL A 78 2.46 -2.53 -16.68
CA VAL A 78 1.77 -3.08 -17.85
C VAL A 78 0.30 -2.74 -17.71
N LEU A 79 -0.19 -1.84 -18.56
CA LEU A 79 -1.58 -1.44 -18.57
C LEU A 79 -2.26 -1.96 -19.84
N GLY A 80 -3.46 -2.50 -19.68
CA GLY A 80 -4.36 -2.78 -20.80
C GLY A 80 -5.21 -1.55 -21.15
N THR A 81 -6.25 -1.76 -21.95
CA THR A 81 -7.28 -0.73 -22.14
C THR A 81 -8.01 -0.51 -20.81
N LEU A 82 -7.82 0.67 -20.22
CA LEU A 82 -8.44 1.03 -18.96
C LEU A 82 -9.88 1.53 -19.20
N PRO A 83 -10.82 1.24 -18.29
CA PRO A 83 -12.15 1.86 -18.35
C PRO A 83 -12.04 3.37 -18.12
N GLY A 84 -13.04 4.11 -18.57
CA GLY A 84 -13.15 5.57 -18.36
C GLY A 84 -13.43 5.97 -16.92
N TYR A 85 -12.80 5.32 -15.94
CA TYR A 85 -12.98 5.60 -14.52
C TYR A 85 -11.98 6.68 -14.06
N PRO A 86 -12.42 7.84 -13.52
CA PRO A 86 -11.55 9.00 -13.30
C PRO A 86 -10.29 8.73 -12.48
N LEU A 87 -10.39 7.97 -11.39
CA LEU A 87 -9.23 7.66 -10.53
C LEU A 87 -8.11 6.92 -11.28
N LEU A 88 -8.43 6.19 -12.35
CA LEU A 88 -7.41 5.51 -13.17
C LEU A 88 -6.60 6.47 -14.02
N GLY A 89 -7.07 7.70 -14.25
CA GLY A 89 -6.28 8.77 -14.89
C GLY A 89 -5.03 9.15 -14.09
N ALA A 90 -5.01 8.80 -12.80
CA ALA A 90 -3.88 9.01 -11.91
C ALA A 90 -2.75 7.98 -12.11
N LEU A 91 -3.02 6.87 -12.80
CA LEU A 91 -2.02 5.83 -13.05
C LEU A 91 -0.83 6.36 -13.88
N PRO A 92 0.36 5.75 -13.72
CA PRO A 92 1.51 6.10 -14.54
C PRO A 92 1.22 5.84 -16.01
N SER A 93 1.54 6.82 -16.85
CA SER A 93 1.39 6.73 -18.31
C SER A 93 2.60 6.11 -19.01
N SER A 94 3.74 6.03 -18.32
CA SER A 94 4.96 5.39 -18.81
C SER A 94 5.03 3.93 -18.37
N ALA A 95 5.43 3.05 -19.29
CA ALA A 95 5.66 1.63 -18.99
C ALA A 95 6.86 1.42 -18.05
N GLU A 96 7.82 2.36 -18.06
CA GLU A 96 8.96 2.37 -17.17
C GLU A 96 8.65 3.23 -15.93
N PRO A 97 8.62 2.62 -14.72
CA PRO A 97 8.65 3.36 -13.48
C PRO A 97 9.94 4.19 -13.37
N PRO A 98 9.90 5.36 -12.71
CA PRO A 98 11.12 6.12 -12.46
C PRO A 98 12.07 5.33 -11.55
N ALA A 99 13.39 5.51 -11.72
CA ALA A 99 14.40 4.76 -10.97
C ALA A 99 14.26 4.86 -9.43
N TRP A 100 13.71 5.98 -8.93
CA TRP A 100 13.48 6.17 -7.50
C TRP A 100 12.29 5.36 -6.96
N ALA A 101 11.41 4.80 -7.80
CA ALA A 101 10.23 4.04 -7.37
C ALA A 101 10.63 2.82 -6.51
N GLY A 102 11.79 2.22 -6.76
CA GLY A 102 12.33 1.14 -5.93
C GLY A 102 12.61 1.55 -4.48
N LEU A 103 12.92 2.84 -4.22
CA LEU A 103 13.15 3.35 -2.86
C LEU A 103 11.88 3.28 -2.00
N LEU A 104 10.70 3.25 -2.63
CA LEU A 104 9.42 3.14 -1.92
C LEU A 104 9.26 1.81 -1.17
N ILE A 105 10.00 0.76 -1.56
CA ILE A 105 10.02 -0.54 -0.86
C ILE A 105 10.64 -0.41 0.54
N ALA A 106 11.40 0.66 0.82
CA ALA A 106 11.87 0.94 2.17
C ALA A 106 10.71 1.26 3.14
N THR A 107 9.59 1.78 2.65
CA THR A 107 8.45 2.20 3.48
C THR A 107 7.84 1.08 4.36
N PRO A 108 7.51 -0.11 3.84
CA PRO A 108 7.04 -1.22 4.69
C PRO A 108 8.10 -1.69 5.69
N ILE A 109 9.39 -1.69 5.32
CA ILE A 109 10.50 -2.06 6.21
C ILE A 109 10.58 -1.07 7.39
N LEU A 110 10.62 0.23 7.10
CA LEU A 110 10.65 1.27 8.12
C LEU A 110 9.42 1.20 9.03
N SER A 111 8.24 0.94 8.45
CA SER A 111 7.00 0.79 9.20
C SER A 111 7.03 -0.38 10.19
N GLY A 112 7.62 -1.52 9.80
CA GLY A 112 7.75 -2.66 10.70
C GLY A 112 8.86 -2.44 11.75
N VAL A 113 10.00 -1.86 11.38
CA VAL A 113 11.03 -1.44 12.36
C VAL A 113 10.43 -0.53 13.44
N LEU A 114 9.66 0.48 13.04
CA LEU A 114 8.98 1.37 13.96
C LEU A 114 8.00 0.62 14.88
N ALA A 115 7.23 -0.34 14.33
CA ALA A 115 6.33 -1.16 15.13
C ALA A 115 7.10 -1.99 16.17
N GLY A 116 8.20 -2.62 15.78
CA GLY A 116 9.07 -3.37 16.67
C GLY A 116 9.68 -2.53 17.79
N LEU A 117 10.18 -1.33 17.45
CA LEU A 117 10.73 -0.37 18.41
C LEU A 117 9.67 0.08 19.43
N VAL A 118 8.47 0.43 18.97
CA VAL A 118 7.37 0.87 19.84
C VAL A 118 6.89 -0.26 20.74
N ALA A 119 6.71 -1.47 20.20
CA ALA A 119 6.28 -2.63 20.97
C ALA A 119 7.33 -3.03 22.02
N ALA A 120 8.63 -2.98 21.67
CA ALA A 120 9.71 -3.27 22.59
C ALA A 120 9.82 -2.25 23.73
N ARG A 121 9.56 -0.95 23.47
CA ARG A 121 9.57 0.11 24.49
C ARG A 121 8.45 0.00 25.52
N ALA A 122 7.33 -0.62 25.15
CA ALA A 122 6.19 -0.83 26.05
C ALA A 122 6.44 -1.96 27.07
N LEU A 123 7.55 -2.69 26.93
CA LEU A 123 7.87 -3.83 27.78
C LEU A 123 8.96 -3.47 28.79
N PRO A 124 8.89 -4.03 30.01
CA PRO A 124 10.01 -4.00 30.94
C PRO A 124 11.26 -4.61 30.30
N ALA A 125 12.44 -4.18 30.77
CA ALA A 125 13.70 -4.80 30.39
C ALA A 125 13.61 -6.34 30.55
N GLY A 126 13.93 -7.07 29.49
CA GLY A 126 13.76 -8.51 29.42
C GLY A 126 14.74 -9.15 28.45
N GLY A 127 14.75 -10.48 28.41
CA GLY A 127 15.65 -11.24 27.54
C GLY A 127 15.36 -11.03 26.04
N TRP A 128 16.42 -11.14 25.23
CA TRP A 128 16.39 -10.96 23.77
C TRP A 128 15.28 -11.76 23.07
N ALA A 129 15.02 -12.99 23.51
CA ALA A 129 13.96 -13.83 22.96
C ALA A 129 12.56 -13.20 23.08
N ARG A 130 12.25 -12.56 24.22
CA ARG A 130 10.95 -11.91 24.45
C ARG A 130 10.77 -10.71 23.52
N LEU A 131 11.82 -9.90 23.35
CA LEU A 131 11.78 -8.72 22.48
C LEU A 131 11.60 -9.13 21.01
N LEU A 132 12.32 -10.15 20.55
CA LEU A 132 12.15 -10.69 19.20
C LEU A 132 10.75 -11.25 18.98
N LEU A 133 10.21 -12.03 19.93
CA LEU A 133 8.85 -12.56 19.85
C LEU A 133 7.79 -11.45 19.73
N VAL A 134 7.94 -10.38 20.51
CA VAL A 134 7.01 -9.25 20.48
C VAL A 134 7.13 -8.47 19.17
N GLY A 135 8.36 -8.20 18.72
CA GLY A 135 8.60 -7.51 17.45
C GLY A 135 8.01 -8.27 16.27
N THR A 136 8.29 -9.58 16.19
CA THR A 136 7.73 -10.46 15.17
C THR A 136 6.21 -10.54 15.29
N GLY A 137 5.66 -10.70 16.50
CA GLY A 137 4.22 -10.79 16.74
C GLY A 137 3.47 -9.52 16.35
N ALA A 138 4.00 -8.35 16.68
CA ALA A 138 3.44 -7.06 16.27
C ALA A 138 3.49 -6.89 14.74
N GLY A 139 4.60 -7.28 14.11
CA GLY A 139 4.77 -7.26 12.67
C GLY A 139 3.80 -8.21 11.95
N LEU A 140 3.65 -9.44 12.44
CA LEU A 140 2.69 -10.42 11.93
C LEU A 140 1.26 -9.91 12.05
N ALA A 141 0.84 -9.44 13.22
CA ALA A 141 -0.51 -8.92 13.44
C ALA A 141 -0.81 -7.72 12.53
N ALA A 142 0.14 -6.79 12.38
CA ALA A 142 -0.02 -5.66 11.48
C ALA A 142 -0.07 -6.08 10.01
N GLY A 143 0.78 -7.02 9.62
CA GLY A 143 0.85 -7.51 8.25
C GLY A 143 -0.37 -8.32 7.85
N THR A 144 -0.91 -9.16 8.73
CA THR A 144 -2.14 -9.91 8.47
C THR A 144 -3.34 -8.99 8.36
N ALA A 145 -3.44 -7.96 9.22
CA ALA A 145 -4.47 -6.95 9.11
C ALA A 145 -4.39 -6.19 7.77
N VAL A 146 -3.19 -5.77 7.34
CA VAL A 146 -2.98 -5.11 6.04
C VAL A 146 -3.33 -6.05 4.88
N ALA A 147 -2.89 -7.32 4.94
CA ALA A 147 -3.21 -8.31 3.93
C ALA A 147 -4.73 -8.53 3.81
N ALA A 148 -5.44 -8.63 4.93
CA ALA A 148 -6.90 -8.74 4.94
C ALA A 148 -7.57 -7.52 4.30
N LEU A 149 -7.13 -6.30 4.63
CA LEU A 149 -7.64 -5.08 4.00
C LEU A 149 -7.36 -5.08 2.49
N MET A 150 -6.15 -5.45 2.06
CA MET A 150 -5.80 -5.57 0.64
C MET A 150 -6.73 -6.54 -0.09
N THR A 151 -6.97 -7.73 0.49
CA THR A 151 -7.89 -8.71 -0.11
C THR A 151 -9.32 -8.19 -0.21
N LEU A 152 -9.78 -7.41 0.77
CA LEU A 152 -11.13 -6.82 0.75
C LEU A 152 -11.25 -5.64 -0.22
N SER A 153 -10.13 -5.03 -0.62
CA SER A 153 -10.09 -3.90 -1.56
C SER A 153 -10.06 -4.30 -3.03
N GLY A 154 -9.96 -5.60 -3.31
CA GLY A 154 -9.96 -6.17 -4.66
C GLY A 154 -11.24 -6.96 -4.94
N GLY A 155 -11.50 -7.20 -6.22
CA GLY A 155 -12.64 -7.98 -6.67
C GLY A 155 -13.00 -7.71 -8.13
N ALA A 156 -14.09 -8.35 -8.58
CA ALA A 156 -14.68 -8.12 -9.88
C ALA A 156 -15.50 -6.83 -9.87
N VAL A 157 -15.18 -5.91 -10.77
CA VAL A 157 -15.90 -4.63 -10.95
C VAL A 157 -16.70 -4.62 -12.27
N GLY A 158 -16.50 -5.62 -13.12
CA GLY A 158 -17.22 -5.77 -14.38
C GLY A 158 -16.93 -7.13 -15.05
N PRO A 159 -17.47 -7.36 -16.26
CA PRO A 159 -17.25 -8.59 -17.00
C PRO A 159 -15.82 -8.71 -17.54
N ASP A 160 -15.48 -9.93 -17.97
CA ASP A 160 -14.22 -10.28 -18.65
C ASP A 160 -12.96 -9.79 -17.91
N ARG A 161 -12.23 -8.85 -18.51
CA ARG A 161 -10.98 -8.33 -17.95
C ARG A 161 -11.19 -7.60 -16.64
N MET A 162 -12.40 -7.16 -16.30
CA MET A 162 -12.65 -6.45 -15.03
C MET A 162 -12.98 -7.39 -13.86
N GLN A 163 -12.79 -8.71 -14.03
CA GLN A 163 -12.92 -9.67 -12.93
C GLN A 163 -11.75 -9.62 -11.94
N GLU A 164 -10.59 -9.13 -12.36
CA GLU A 164 -9.37 -9.07 -11.54
C GLU A 164 -8.94 -7.62 -11.34
N THR A 165 -9.49 -6.96 -10.32
CA THR A 165 -9.03 -5.63 -9.90
C THR A 165 -8.60 -5.65 -8.45
N GLY A 166 -7.52 -4.93 -8.13
CA GLY A 166 -7.00 -4.77 -6.78
C GLY A 166 -5.60 -5.35 -6.56
N PRO A 167 -5.14 -5.39 -5.29
CA PRO A 167 -3.81 -5.85 -4.94
C PRO A 167 -3.56 -7.28 -5.43
N LEU A 168 -2.38 -7.55 -5.97
CA LEU A 168 -2.00 -8.92 -6.32
C LEU A 168 -1.98 -9.80 -5.07
N ALA A 169 -2.36 -11.08 -5.18
CA ALA A 169 -2.40 -12.00 -4.05
C ALA A 169 -1.06 -12.08 -3.29
N ALA A 170 0.06 -11.98 -4.01
CA ALA A 170 1.39 -11.95 -3.43
C ALA A 170 1.64 -10.73 -2.51
N ALA A 171 0.97 -9.60 -2.75
CA ALA A 171 1.15 -8.39 -1.94
C ALA A 171 0.80 -8.61 -0.46
N GLY A 172 -0.26 -9.36 -0.17
CA GLY A 172 -0.64 -9.68 1.20
C GLY A 172 0.44 -10.51 1.91
N ALA A 173 0.93 -11.58 1.24
CA ALA A 173 1.97 -12.44 1.79
C ALA A 173 3.28 -11.69 2.01
N VAL A 174 3.71 -10.87 1.04
CA VAL A 174 4.92 -10.05 1.16
C VAL A 174 4.75 -9.03 2.28
N ALA A 175 3.61 -8.37 2.42
CA ALA A 175 3.36 -7.43 3.52
C ALA A 175 3.49 -8.10 4.90
N VAL A 176 2.92 -9.30 5.06
CA VAL A 176 3.04 -10.11 6.29
C VAL A 176 4.50 -10.41 6.61
N LEU A 177 5.25 -10.95 5.64
CA LEU A 177 6.64 -11.34 5.84
C LEU A 177 7.54 -10.13 6.12
N THR A 178 7.42 -9.07 5.32
CA THR A 178 8.23 -7.86 5.47
C THR A 178 7.99 -7.21 6.82
N LEU A 179 6.73 -7.06 7.27
CA LEU A 179 6.42 -6.44 8.55
C LEU A 179 6.83 -7.31 9.74
N ALA A 180 6.69 -8.64 9.65
CA ALA A 180 7.17 -9.56 10.67
C ALA A 180 8.70 -9.50 10.85
N LEU A 181 9.44 -9.57 9.74
CA LEU A 181 10.92 -9.53 9.75
C LEU A 181 11.46 -8.17 10.18
N SER A 182 10.89 -7.07 9.70
CA SER A 182 11.33 -5.74 10.11
C SER A 182 10.90 -5.38 11.53
N GLY A 183 9.76 -5.91 12.00
CA GLY A 183 9.34 -5.83 13.40
C GLY A 183 10.32 -6.48 14.37
N SER A 184 10.83 -7.67 14.04
CA SER A 184 11.85 -8.32 14.85
C SER A 184 13.17 -7.54 14.87
N ALA A 185 13.59 -6.99 13.72
CA ALA A 185 14.76 -6.13 13.62
C ALA A 185 14.64 -4.86 14.47
N GLY A 186 13.47 -4.19 14.46
CA GLY A 186 13.21 -3.02 15.30
C GLY A 186 13.30 -3.33 16.80
N ALA A 187 12.72 -4.44 17.24
CA ALA A 187 12.83 -4.87 18.63
C ALA A 187 14.27 -5.22 19.03
N GLY A 188 15.03 -5.88 18.14
CA GLY A 188 16.45 -6.16 18.33
C GLY A 188 17.30 -4.90 18.44
N ALA A 189 17.05 -3.88 17.61
CA ALA A 189 17.73 -2.59 17.69
C ALA A 189 17.49 -1.90 19.05
N HIS A 190 16.28 -1.99 19.61
CA HIS A 190 16.00 -1.47 20.94
C HIS A 190 16.85 -2.17 22.02
N ALA A 191 16.95 -3.49 21.95
CA ALA A 191 17.73 -4.29 22.89
C ALA A 191 19.22 -3.94 22.87
N VAL A 192 19.80 -3.80 21.67
CA VAL A 192 21.20 -3.36 21.49
C VAL A 192 21.39 -1.98 22.14
N LEU A 193 20.57 -1.00 21.77
CA LEU A 193 20.69 0.36 22.29
C LEU A 193 20.53 0.43 23.83
N GLY A 194 19.64 -0.40 24.40
CA GLY A 194 19.48 -0.50 25.86
C GLY A 194 20.73 -1.05 26.55
N TRP A 195 21.37 -2.07 25.97
CA TRP A 195 22.61 -2.64 26.51
C TRP A 195 23.79 -1.67 26.43
N TRP A 196 23.92 -0.93 25.32
CA TRP A 196 24.98 0.09 25.18
C TRP A 196 24.85 1.23 26.18
N ARG A 197 23.62 1.64 26.54
CA ARG A 197 23.37 2.69 27.54
C ARG A 197 23.58 2.25 28.98
N ALA A 198 23.59 0.94 29.24
CA ALA A 198 23.80 0.36 30.57
C ALA A 198 25.28 0.07 30.87
N ARG A 199 26.18 0.32 29.91
CA ARG A 199 27.63 0.27 30.06
C ARG A 199 28.17 1.67 30.31
#